data_AF-A0A2D0L9D7-F1
#
_entry.id   AF-A0A2D0L9D7-F1
#
_cell.length_a   1.000
_cell.length_b   1.000
_cell.length_c   1.000
_cell.angle_alpha   90.00
_cell.angle_beta   90.00
_cell.angle_gamma   90.00
#
_symmetry.space_group_name_H-M   'P 1'
#
loop_
_entity.id
_entity.type
_entity.pdbx_description
1 polymer ?
#
loop_
_entity_poly.entity_id
_entity_poly.type
_entity_poly.pdbx_seq_one_letter_code
_entity_poly.pdbx_strand_id
1 'polypeptide(L)'
;MNELIEVGNLVFVYQYSDCRGPCIGLDAVAEIRENKGVTLYRMVREDSAWYEADRLRVAERPPAGIDPKFNIGDRVRCYGTYRIYFMTAVVEHIVWFENKADYYVFPTETPWYGYNENSLSLADDSVNTPEWNNMIF
;
A
#
# COMPACT_ATOMS: atom_id res chain seq x y z
N MET A 1 0.42 19.88 5.98
CA MET A 1 1.57 20.52 5.29
C MET A 1 1.98 19.51 4.24
N ASN A 2 1.86 19.81 2.94
CA ASN A 2 2.19 18.83 1.90
C ASN A 2 3.71 18.63 1.91
N GLU A 3 4.16 17.42 2.19
CA GLU A 3 5.57 17.06 2.04
C GLU A 3 6.01 17.29 0.60
N LEU A 4 7.19 17.87 0.43
CA LEU A 4 7.77 18.11 -0.88
C LEU A 4 8.26 16.78 -1.45
N ILE A 5 7.68 16.35 -2.58
CA ILE A 5 8.11 15.15 -3.29
C ILE A 5 9.27 15.52 -4.22
N GLU A 6 10.39 14.82 -4.08
CA GLU A 6 11.63 15.05 -4.86
C GLU A 6 12.01 13.84 -5.72
N VAL A 7 12.86 14.06 -6.74
CA VAL A 7 13.45 12.97 -7.54
C VAL A 7 14.25 12.03 -6.63
N GLY A 8 14.04 10.72 -6.82
CA GLY A 8 14.63 9.66 -6.01
C GLY A 8 13.83 9.31 -4.75
N ASN A 9 12.81 10.10 -4.37
CA ASN A 9 11.91 9.69 -3.29
C ASN A 9 11.16 8.42 -3.68
N LEU A 10 11.04 7.50 -2.74
CA LEU A 10 10.19 6.32 -2.87
C LEU A 10 8.76 6.72 -2.54
N VAL A 11 7.80 6.48 -3.44
CA VAL A 11 6.40 6.90 -3.30
C VAL A 11 5.44 5.76 -3.61
N PHE A 12 4.33 5.72 -2.86
CA PHE A 12 3.16 4.92 -3.20
C PHE A 12 2.34 5.65 -4.25
N VAL A 13 2.00 4.94 -5.33
CA VAL A 13 1.26 5.48 -6.47
C VAL A 13 -0.18 5.01 -6.42
N TYR A 14 -1.11 5.92 -6.21
CA TYR A 14 -2.53 5.61 -6.12
C TYR A 14 -3.24 5.74 -7.47
N GLN A 15 -4.19 4.85 -7.73
CA GLN A 15 -4.99 4.86 -8.95
C GLN A 15 -5.88 6.11 -9.05
N TYR A 16 -6.38 6.59 -7.92
CA TYR A 16 -7.27 7.74 -7.80
C TYR A 16 -6.70 8.76 -6.82
N SER A 17 -7.12 10.03 -6.94
CA SER A 17 -6.79 11.10 -5.99
C SER A 17 -7.38 10.82 -4.60
N ASP A 18 -6.80 11.44 -3.55
CA ASP A 18 -7.23 11.36 -2.14
C ASP A 18 -7.01 10.02 -1.39
N CYS A 19 -5.88 9.37 -1.70
CA CYS A 19 -5.00 8.56 -0.81
C CYS A 19 -5.58 7.53 0.19
N ARG A 20 -6.75 6.95 -0.05
CA ARG A 20 -7.13 5.63 0.52
C ARG A 20 -7.74 4.69 -0.51
N GLY A 21 -7.38 4.92 -1.78
CA GLY A 21 -7.81 4.11 -2.90
C GLY A 21 -6.87 2.95 -3.21
N PRO A 22 -7.15 2.20 -4.28
CA PRO A 22 -6.27 1.15 -4.76
C PRO A 22 -4.90 1.71 -5.15
N CYS A 23 -3.82 1.10 -4.63
CA CYS A 23 -2.44 1.47 -4.89
C CYS A 23 -1.89 0.62 -6.03
N ILE A 24 -1.31 1.26 -7.05
CA ILE A 24 -0.72 0.61 -8.22
C ILE A 24 0.69 0.07 -7.90
N GLY A 25 1.33 0.58 -6.86
CA GLY A 25 2.60 0.05 -6.37
C GLY A 25 3.45 1.10 -5.66
N LEU A 26 4.67 0.67 -5.33
CA LEU A 26 5.72 1.47 -4.72
C LEU A 26 6.85 1.65 -5.73
N ASP A 27 7.21 2.89 -6.05
CA ASP A 27 8.25 3.18 -7.03
C ASP A 27 8.99 4.49 -6.70
N ALA A 28 10.18 4.67 -7.25
CA ALA A 28 10.95 5.89 -7.08
C ALA A 28 10.55 6.95 -8.10
N VAL A 29 10.52 8.21 -7.68
CA VAL A 29 10.33 9.36 -8.58
C VAL A 29 11.55 9.51 -9.48
N ALA A 30 11.35 9.43 -10.79
CA ALA A 30 12.41 9.58 -11.79
C ALA A 30 12.49 11.01 -12.32
N GLU A 31 11.35 11.63 -12.59
CA GLU A 31 11.28 12.95 -13.20
C GLU A 31 10.16 13.80 -12.58
N ILE A 32 10.40 15.11 -12.51
CA ILE A 32 9.42 16.12 -12.08
C ILE A 32 9.34 17.17 -13.17
N ARG A 33 8.12 17.53 -13.57
CA ARG A 33 7.87 18.56 -14.58
C ARG A 33 6.71 19.44 -14.18
N GLU A 34 6.80 20.72 -14.49
CA GLU A 34 5.66 21.62 -14.44
C GLU A 34 4.98 21.73 -15.81
N ASN A 35 3.65 21.60 -15.83
CA ASN A 35 2.85 21.77 -17.03
C ASN A 35 1.60 22.59 -16.69
N LYS A 36 1.50 23.80 -17.26
CA LYS A 36 0.37 24.73 -17.05
C LYS A 36 0.09 25.02 -15.55
N GLY A 37 1.13 25.13 -14.73
CA GLY A 37 1.00 25.39 -13.29
C GLY A 37 0.65 24.16 -12.44
N VAL A 38 0.65 22.96 -13.03
CA VAL A 38 0.48 21.69 -12.33
C VAL A 38 1.82 20.95 -12.30
N THR A 39 2.25 20.54 -11.11
CA THR A 39 3.44 19.70 -10.94
C THR A 39 3.07 18.23 -11.20
N LEU A 40 3.76 17.64 -12.16
CA LEU A 40 3.61 16.26 -12.57
C LEU A 40 4.88 15.48 -12.26
N TYR A 41 4.70 14.21 -11.90
CA TYR A 41 5.75 13.31 -11.48
C TYR A 41 5.69 12.03 -12.31
N ARG A 42 6.86 11.49 -12.67
CA ARG A 42 6.99 10.23 -13.39
C ARG A 42 7.88 9.29 -12.60
N MET A 43 7.51 8.02 -12.55
CA MET A 43 8.23 7.00 -11.77
C MET A 43 9.27 6.25 -12.63
N VAL A 44 10.20 5.53 -12.01
CA VAL A 44 11.26 4.79 -12.71
C VAL A 44 10.73 3.68 -13.61
N ARG A 45 9.57 3.07 -13.31
CA ARG A 45 8.98 2.01 -14.14
C ARG A 45 8.86 2.44 -15.61
N GLU A 46 9.26 1.54 -16.52
CA GLU A 46 9.43 1.80 -17.96
C GLU A 46 8.16 2.38 -18.63
N ASP A 47 6.98 1.91 -18.20
CA ASP A 47 5.66 2.36 -18.69
C ASP A 47 4.94 3.34 -17.75
N SER A 48 5.66 4.13 -16.95
CA SER A 48 5.04 5.03 -15.98
C SER A 48 4.33 6.22 -16.66
N ALA A 49 3.07 6.45 -16.29
CA ALA A 49 2.35 7.66 -16.65
C ALA A 49 2.87 8.87 -15.83
N TRP A 50 2.45 10.07 -16.21
CA TRP A 50 2.62 11.26 -15.37
C TRP A 50 1.48 11.33 -14.35
N TYR A 51 1.82 11.52 -13.09
CA TYR A 51 0.89 11.60 -11.95
C TYR A 51 0.93 12.98 -11.32
N GLU A 52 -0.20 13.43 -10.79
CA GLU A 52 -0.29 14.61 -9.93
C GLU A 52 0.11 14.27 -8.48
N ALA A 53 0.53 15.27 -7.71
CA ALA A 53 1.00 15.07 -6.33
C ALA A 53 -0.05 14.43 -5.40
N ASP A 54 -1.33 14.68 -5.65
CA ASP A 54 -2.44 14.18 -4.85
C ASP A 54 -2.62 12.65 -4.95
N ARG A 55 -2.04 12.02 -5.97
CA ARG A 55 -1.98 10.56 -6.18
C ARG A 55 -0.72 9.91 -5.63
N LEU A 56 0.20 10.68 -5.06
CA LEU A 56 1.49 10.19 -4.60
C LEU A 56 1.63 10.40 -3.10
N ARG A 57 2.17 9.41 -2.41
CA ARG A 57 2.51 9.55 -0.98
C ARG A 57 3.92 9.07 -0.76
N VAL A 58 4.75 9.89 -0.12
CA VAL A 58 6.12 9.52 0.22
C VAL A 58 6.09 8.32 1.14
N ALA A 59 6.92 7.33 0.84
CA ALA A 59 7.12 6.20 1.71
C ALA A 59 7.87 6.66 2.95
N GLU A 60 7.13 6.94 4.02
CA GLU A 60 7.68 7.33 5.29
C GLU A 60 8.30 6.13 6.03
N ARG A 61 9.40 6.40 6.73
CA ARG A 61 9.91 5.47 7.75
C ARG A 61 9.01 5.53 8.98
N PRO A 62 8.93 4.45 9.77
CA PRO A 62 8.27 4.52 11.07
C PRO A 62 8.81 5.70 11.88
N PRO A 63 7.93 6.52 12.50
CA PRO A 63 8.36 7.55 13.42
C PRO A 63 9.25 6.96 14.51
N ALA A 64 10.28 7.70 14.92
CA ALA A 64 11.25 7.20 15.89
C ALA A 64 10.56 6.74 17.18
N GLY A 65 10.80 5.50 17.60
CA GLY A 65 10.23 4.91 18.81
C GLY A 65 8.79 4.39 18.65
N ILE A 66 8.24 4.37 17.44
CA ILE A 66 6.99 3.68 17.14
C ILE A 66 7.31 2.40 16.35
N ASP A 67 7.06 1.26 16.97
CA ASP A 67 7.12 -0.03 16.29
C ASP A 67 5.77 -0.35 15.65
N PRO A 68 5.75 -0.80 14.37
CA PRO A 68 4.51 -1.28 13.78
C PRO A 68 4.05 -2.56 14.48
N LYS A 69 2.73 -2.77 14.55
CA LYS A 69 2.11 -3.96 15.14
C LYS A 69 2.47 -5.25 14.37
N PHE A 70 2.64 -5.13 13.05
CA PHE A 70 3.07 -6.22 12.17
C PHE A 70 4.34 -5.79 11.42
N ASN A 71 5.16 -6.76 11.04
CA ASN A 71 6.39 -6.54 10.29
C ASN A 71 6.22 -6.95 8.81
N ILE A 72 7.05 -6.38 7.95
CA ILE A 72 7.19 -6.87 6.57
C ILE A 72 7.62 -8.35 6.63
N GLY A 73 6.91 -9.20 5.89
CA GLY A 73 7.07 -10.65 5.88
C GLY A 73 6.08 -11.40 6.77
N ASP A 74 5.37 -10.71 7.68
CA ASP A 74 4.38 -11.37 8.53
C ASP A 74 3.21 -11.90 7.70
N ARG A 75 2.83 -13.16 7.95
CA ARG A 75 1.59 -13.73 7.43
C ARG A 75 0.43 -13.26 8.30
N VAL A 76 -0.56 -12.63 7.70
CA VAL A 76 -1.72 -12.06 8.38
C VAL A 76 -3.03 -12.53 7.77
N ARG A 77 -4.06 -12.68 8.61
CA ARG A 77 -5.45 -12.79 8.17
C ARG A 77 -6.01 -11.39 7.98
N CYS A 78 -6.57 -11.16 6.81
CA CYS A 78 -7.16 -9.88 6.43
C CYS A 78 -8.68 -9.95 6.62
N TYR A 79 -9.19 -9.09 7.50
CA TYR A 79 -10.62 -8.94 7.75
C TYR A 79 -11.13 -7.79 6.89
N GLY A 80 -12.09 -8.09 6.02
CA GLY A 80 -12.53 -7.17 4.99
C GLY A 80 -12.99 -5.80 5.53
N THR A 81 -12.43 -4.74 4.97
CA THR A 81 -13.04 -3.40 4.99
C THR A 81 -13.85 -3.12 3.72
N TYR A 82 -13.56 -3.81 2.60
CA TYR A 82 -14.24 -3.63 1.30
C TYR A 82 -14.43 -4.91 0.44
N ARG A 83 -13.76 -6.02 0.76
CA ARG A 83 -14.03 -7.34 0.18
C ARG A 83 -14.62 -8.24 1.26
N ILE A 84 -15.72 -8.92 0.97
CA ILE A 84 -16.53 -9.72 1.92
C ILE A 84 -15.83 -11.04 2.30
N TYR A 85 -14.53 -11.18 2.05
CA TYR A 85 -13.79 -12.43 2.11
C TYR A 85 -12.60 -12.32 3.06
N PHE A 86 -12.45 -13.33 3.91
CA PHE A 86 -11.24 -13.54 4.70
C PHE A 86 -10.16 -14.11 3.78
N MET A 87 -8.96 -13.53 3.79
CA MET A 87 -7.80 -14.08 3.09
C MET A 87 -6.58 -14.10 4.00
N THR A 88 -5.68 -15.05 3.77
CA THR A 88 -4.34 -15.00 4.35
C THR A 88 -3.41 -14.33 3.34
N ALA A 89 -2.65 -13.35 3.80
CA ALA A 89 -1.73 -12.56 2.99
C ALA A 89 -0.42 -12.33 3.75
N VAL A 90 0.60 -11.80 3.07
CA VAL A 90 1.90 -11.41 3.62
C VAL A 90 2.00 -9.90 3.60
N VAL A 91 2.41 -9.28 4.71
CA VAL A 91 2.72 -7.84 4.73
C VAL A 91 3.95 -7.58 3.87
N GLU A 92 3.81 -6.84 2.77
CA GLU A 92 4.94 -6.48 1.91
C GLU A 92 5.45 -5.07 2.20
N HIS A 93 4.53 -4.15 2.49
CA HIS A 93 4.86 -2.76 2.73
C HIS A 93 4.03 -2.18 3.87
N ILE A 94 4.63 -1.22 4.58
CA ILE A 94 3.99 -0.46 5.65
C ILE A 94 4.13 1.01 5.28
N VAL A 95 3.01 1.72 5.30
CA VAL A 95 2.94 3.15 4.99
C VAL A 95 2.45 3.87 6.22
N TRP A 96 3.12 4.95 6.59
CA TRP A 96 2.71 5.76 7.71
C TRP A 96 1.85 6.92 7.25
N PHE A 97 0.70 7.08 7.88
CA PHE A 97 -0.22 8.19 7.68
C PHE A 97 -0.56 8.78 9.04
N GLU A 98 -0.19 10.05 9.27
CA GLU A 98 -0.54 10.76 10.50
C GLU A 98 -0.16 9.96 11.77
N ASN A 99 1.02 9.32 11.77
CA ASN A 99 1.52 8.41 12.83
C ASN A 99 0.74 7.09 12.98
N LYS A 100 0.02 6.64 11.96
CA LYS A 100 -0.64 5.33 11.92
C LYS A 100 -0.11 4.50 10.77
N ALA A 101 0.13 3.22 11.01
CA ALA A 101 0.57 2.28 10.00
C ALA A 101 -0.63 1.73 9.21
N ASP A 102 -0.57 1.87 7.89
CA ASP A 102 -1.38 1.14 6.92
C ASP A 102 -0.51 0.03 6.29
N TYR A 103 -1.03 -1.18 6.28
CA TYR A 103 -0.33 -2.39 5.84
C TYR A 103 -0.82 -2.80 4.45
N TYR A 104 0.10 -2.93 3.50
CA TYR A 104 -0.17 -3.40 2.14
C TYR A 104 0.31 -4.85 2.02
N VAL A 105 -0.60 -5.74 1.58
CA VAL A 105 -0.44 -7.18 1.69
C VAL A 105 -0.56 -7.92 0.34
N PHE A 106 0.20 -9.01 0.17
CA PHE A 106 0.21 -9.91 -1.01
C PHE A 106 -0.36 -11.31 -0.68
N PRO A 107 -1.02 -12.06 -1.60
CA PRO A 107 -1.28 -11.76 -3.00
C PRO A 107 -2.58 -10.97 -3.14
N THR A 108 -2.47 -9.65 -3.20
CA THR A 108 -3.50 -8.88 -3.89
C THR A 108 -2.90 -8.51 -5.22
N GLU A 109 -3.38 -9.17 -6.27
CA GLU A 109 -3.09 -8.71 -7.63
C GLU A 109 -3.34 -7.20 -7.69
N THR A 110 -2.38 -6.48 -8.26
CA THR A 110 -2.44 -5.03 -8.43
C THR A 110 -3.83 -4.62 -8.95
N PRO A 111 -4.53 -3.70 -8.27
CA PRO A 111 -4.02 -2.79 -7.25
C PRO A 111 -4.05 -3.32 -5.80
N TRP A 112 -3.04 -2.93 -5.02
CA TRP A 112 -2.95 -3.21 -3.59
C TRP A 112 -3.95 -2.39 -2.78
N TYR A 113 -4.41 -2.95 -1.65
CA TYR A 113 -5.28 -2.28 -0.70
C TYR A 113 -4.58 -2.11 0.64
N GLY A 114 -4.68 -0.92 1.23
CA GLY A 114 -4.20 -0.64 2.57
C GLY A 114 -5.16 -1.18 3.64
N TYR A 115 -4.62 -1.89 4.62
CA TYR A 115 -5.33 -2.36 5.80
C TYR A 115 -4.85 -1.60 7.03
N ASN A 116 -5.79 -1.19 7.89
CA ASN A 116 -5.41 -0.74 9.22
C ASN A 116 -5.09 -1.94 10.12
N GLU A 117 -4.38 -1.69 11.22
CA GLU A 117 -3.94 -2.72 12.17
C GLU A 117 -5.06 -3.52 12.87
N ASN A 118 -6.29 -3.00 12.90
CA ASN A 118 -7.45 -3.65 13.51
C ASN A 118 -8.17 -4.57 12.52
N SER A 119 -7.89 -4.41 11.23
CA SER A 119 -8.38 -5.26 10.16
C SER A 119 -7.45 -6.44 9.87
N LEU A 120 -6.43 -6.66 10.70
CA LEU A 120 -5.43 -7.71 10.56
C LEU A 120 -5.25 -8.50 11.86
N SER A 121 -4.91 -9.78 11.74
CA SER A 121 -4.37 -10.62 12.82
C SER A 121 -3.26 -11.50 12.29
N LEU A 122 -2.31 -11.91 13.13
CA LEU A 122 -1.28 -12.87 12.71
C LEU A 122 -1.95 -14.20 12.31
N ALA A 123 -1.56 -14.73 11.16
CA ALA A 123 -1.97 -16.05 10.74
C ALA A 123 -1.11 -17.07 11.47
N ASP A 124 -1.72 -17.80 12.41
CA ASP A 124 -1.07 -18.95 13.04
C ASP A 124 -0.99 -20.09 12.01
N ASP A 125 0.22 -20.61 11.75
CA ASP A 125 0.50 -21.65 10.74
C ASP A 125 -0.21 -23.00 11.02
N SER A 126 -1.00 -23.07 12.11
CA SER A 126 -1.76 -24.25 12.55
C SER A 126 -3.09 -24.47 11.82
N VAL A 127 -3.55 -23.53 10.98
CA VAL A 127 -4.75 -23.74 10.17
C VAL A 127 -4.36 -24.41 8.85
N ASN A 128 -4.42 -25.74 8.86
CA ASN A 128 -4.70 -26.53 7.66
C ASN A 128 -5.86 -25.84 6.92
N THR A 129 -5.60 -25.29 5.74
CA THR A 129 -6.66 -24.96 4.78
C THR A 129 -7.18 -26.26 4.17
N PRO A 130 -8.44 -26.63 4.45
CA PRO A 130 -9.22 -27.27 3.41
C PRO A 130 -10.60 -26.61 3.28
N GLU A 131 -10.69 -25.39 2.73
CA GLU A 131 -12.00 -24.79 2.42
C GLU A 131 -12.12 -24.20 1.01
N TRP A 132 -11.21 -24.53 0.09
CA TRP A 132 -11.49 -24.37 -1.35
C TRP A 132 -12.41 -25.47 -1.90
N ASN A 133 -12.64 -26.56 -1.15
CA ASN A 133 -13.46 -27.69 -1.59
C ASN A 133 -14.96 -27.57 -1.24
N ASN A 134 -15.42 -26.50 -0.60
CA ASN A 134 -16.81 -26.38 -0.15
C ASN A 134 -17.63 -25.26 -0.83
N MET A 135 -17.12 -24.62 -1.88
CA MET A 135 -17.95 -23.78 -2.75
C MET A 135 -18.33 -24.55 -4.01
N ILE A 136 -19.37 -25.37 -3.87
CA ILE A 136 -20.16 -25.84 -5.02
C ILE A 136 -20.87 -24.61 -5.60
N PHE A 137 -20.67 -24.38 -6.90
CA PHE A 137 -21.29 -23.31 -7.69
C PHE A 137 -22.81 -23.49 -7.84
#